data_AF-E2S5Q6-F1
#
_entry.id   AF-E2S5Q6-F1
#
_cell.length_a   1.000
_cell.length_b   1.000
_cell.length_c   1.000
_cell.angle_alpha   90.00
_cell.angle_beta   90.00
_cell.angle_gamma   90.00
#
_symmetry.space_group_name_H-M   'P 1'
#
loop_
_entity.id
_entity.type
_entity.pdbx_description
1 polymer ?
#
loop_
_entity_poly.entity_id
_entity_poly.type
_entity_poly.pdbx_seq_one_letter_code
_entity_poly.pdbx_strand_id
1 'polypeptide(L)'
;MLSYLWIFRKLVILIGDFGPAGTRLVETITNTFCFDEEPGKLVILERAARTADTIAALEAEAATQSLTAKGSMGQAVINPLVAEARAQTSLLDRLLKSLGLPESDEESAAKAEQRQRQARKAAQTRWGNR
;
A
#
# COMPACT_ATOMS: atom_id res chain seq x y z
N MET A 1 -23.68 10.68 -17.63
CA MET A 1 -23.65 9.23 -17.36
C MET A 1 -22.96 8.42 -18.47
N LEU A 2 -22.01 9.00 -19.23
CA LEU A 2 -21.28 8.33 -20.33
C LEU A 2 -19.75 8.44 -20.19
N SER A 3 -19.24 9.03 -19.10
CA SER A 3 -17.80 9.24 -18.87
C SER A 3 -17.14 8.03 -18.19
N TYR A 4 -17.85 7.33 -17.29
CA TYR A 4 -17.34 6.14 -16.59
C TYR A 4 -17.01 4.95 -17.50
N LEU A 5 -17.76 4.78 -18.60
CA LEU A 5 -17.59 3.64 -19.51
C LEU A 5 -16.35 3.77 -20.41
N TRP A 6 -15.83 4.99 -20.60
CA TRP A 6 -14.63 5.25 -21.40
C TRP A 6 -13.35 5.02 -20.58
N ILE A 7 -13.36 5.37 -19.29
CA ILE A 7 -12.26 5.13 -18.34
C ILE A 7 -12.03 3.62 -18.16
N PHE A 8 -13.09 2.84 -17.95
CA PHE A 8 -13.00 1.37 -17.86
C PHE A 8 -12.38 0.75 -19.13
N ARG A 9 -12.75 1.23 -20.32
CA ARG A 9 -12.21 0.69 -21.59
C ARG A 9 -10.77 1.08 -21.87
N LYS A 10 -10.29 2.23 -21.40
CA LYS A 10 -8.89 2.64 -21.57
C LYS A 10 -7.96 2.01 -20.53
N LEU A 11 -8.48 1.68 -19.34
CA LEU A 11 -7.74 0.98 -18.27
C LEU A 11 -7.61 -0.53 -18.54
N VAL A 12 -8.68 -1.19 -18.99
CA VAL A 12 -8.71 -2.63 -19.32
C VAL A 12 -7.81 -3.01 -20.51
N ILE A 13 -7.57 -2.08 -21.44
CA ILE A 13 -6.78 -2.34 -22.64
C ILE A 13 -5.26 -2.12 -22.41
N LEU A 14 -4.86 -1.44 -21.33
CA LEU A 14 -3.45 -1.08 -21.11
C LEU A 14 -2.79 -1.75 -19.90
N ILE A 15 -3.56 -2.41 -19.02
CA ILE A 15 -3.06 -2.89 -17.73
C ILE A 15 -3.51 -4.36 -17.55
N GLY A 16 -2.55 -5.29 -17.57
CA GLY A 16 -2.78 -6.73 -17.77
C GLY A 16 -3.59 -7.46 -16.69
N ASP A 17 -3.81 -8.77 -16.92
CA ASP A 17 -4.55 -9.67 -16.02
C ASP A 17 -3.97 -9.63 -14.59
N PHE A 18 -4.74 -9.08 -13.65
CA PHE A 18 -4.40 -8.99 -12.24
C PHE A 18 -5.14 -10.07 -11.45
N GLY A 19 -4.51 -10.52 -10.36
CA GLY A 19 -5.19 -11.34 -9.38
C GLY A 19 -6.24 -10.54 -8.57
N PRO A 20 -6.96 -11.22 -7.66
CA PRO A 20 -8.02 -10.61 -6.89
C PRO A 20 -7.56 -9.47 -5.96
N ALA A 21 -6.31 -9.50 -5.48
CA ALA A 21 -5.80 -8.46 -4.59
C ALA A 21 -5.43 -7.20 -5.38
N GLY A 22 -4.72 -7.37 -6.50
CA GLY A 22 -4.36 -6.30 -7.42
C GLY A 22 -5.59 -5.63 -8.02
N THR A 23 -6.58 -6.41 -8.46
CA THR A 23 -7.84 -5.89 -9.01
C THR A 23 -8.56 -4.99 -8.00
N ARG A 24 -8.75 -5.46 -6.76
CA ARG A 24 -9.41 -4.66 -5.71
C ARG A 24 -8.66 -3.38 -5.39
N LEU A 25 -7.33 -3.43 -5.37
CA LEU A 25 -6.49 -2.25 -5.10
C LEU A 25 -6.68 -1.19 -6.21
N VAL A 26 -6.61 -1.61 -7.47
CA VAL A 26 -6.80 -0.72 -8.62
C VAL A 26 -8.19 -0.12 -8.59
N GLU A 27 -9.23 -0.93 -8.46
CA GLU A 27 -10.62 -0.46 -8.41
C GLU A 27 -10.83 0.57 -7.29
N THR A 28 -10.36 0.29 -6.07
CA THR A 28 -10.52 1.19 -4.92
C THR A 28 -9.87 2.54 -5.19
N ILE A 29 -8.65 2.54 -5.72
CA ILE A 29 -7.89 3.76 -5.98
C ILE A 29 -8.50 4.54 -7.15
N THR A 30 -8.82 3.88 -8.28
CA THR A 30 -9.39 4.56 -9.45
C THR A 30 -10.84 5.00 -9.27
N ASN A 31 -11.58 4.40 -8.34
CA ASN A 31 -12.91 4.89 -7.96
C ASN A 31 -12.84 6.20 -7.17
N THR A 32 -11.71 6.47 -6.51
CA THR A 32 -11.53 7.64 -5.65
C THR A 32 -10.74 8.75 -6.35
N PHE A 33 -9.73 8.39 -7.17
CA PHE A 33 -8.80 9.32 -7.79
C PHE A 33 -8.78 9.18 -9.31
N CYS A 34 -8.67 10.31 -10.02
CA CYS A 34 -8.53 10.37 -11.47
C CYS A 34 -7.04 10.48 -11.86
N PHE A 35 -6.61 9.71 -12.87
CA PHE A 35 -5.21 9.65 -13.34
C PHE A 35 -5.05 10.09 -14.80
N ASP A 36 -6.06 10.73 -15.40
CA ASP A 36 -6.09 11.05 -16.84
C ASP A 36 -4.88 11.88 -17.31
N GLU A 37 -4.34 12.74 -16.45
CA GLU A 37 -3.20 13.62 -16.75
C GLU A 37 -1.86 13.09 -16.19
N GLU A 38 -1.85 11.92 -15.56
CA GLU A 38 -0.70 11.40 -14.81
C GLU A 38 -0.32 9.96 -15.23
N PRO A 39 0.05 9.72 -16.50
CA PRO A 39 0.32 8.38 -17.02
C PRO A 39 1.48 7.67 -16.29
N GLY A 40 2.45 8.42 -15.75
CA GLY A 40 3.53 7.85 -14.93
C GLY A 40 3.03 7.19 -13.64
N LYS A 41 1.94 7.72 -13.04
CA LYS A 41 1.34 7.13 -11.84
C LYS A 41 0.55 5.86 -12.15
N LEU A 42 0.00 5.73 -13.35
CA LEU A 42 -0.65 4.48 -13.79
C LEU A 42 0.34 3.31 -13.82
N VAL A 43 1.60 3.55 -14.24
CA VAL A 43 2.65 2.52 -14.23
C VAL A 43 3.02 2.10 -12.79
N ILE A 44 3.06 3.07 -11.87
CA ILE A 44 3.29 2.79 -10.44
C ILE A 44 2.12 1.98 -9.86
N LEU A 45 0.89 2.37 -10.19
CA LEU A 45 -0.32 1.69 -9.73
C LEU A 45 -0.39 0.25 -10.27
N GLU A 46 -0.03 0.02 -11.53
CA GLU A 46 0.10 -1.33 -12.08
C GLU A 46 1.10 -2.15 -11.27
N ARG A 47 2.31 -1.60 -11.02
CA ARG A 47 3.32 -2.32 -10.25
C ARG A 47 2.84 -2.63 -8.85
N ALA A 48 2.14 -1.70 -8.20
CA ALA A 48 1.54 -1.88 -6.88
C ALA A 48 0.50 -3.02 -6.88
N ALA A 49 -0.35 -3.08 -7.91
CA ALA A 49 -1.34 -4.14 -8.06
C ALA A 49 -0.69 -5.53 -8.17
N ARG A 50 0.35 -5.68 -8.99
CA ARG A 50 1.11 -6.94 -9.10
C ARG A 50 1.81 -7.34 -7.80
N THR A 51 2.35 -6.36 -7.07
CA THR A 51 2.94 -6.59 -5.75
C THR A 51 1.88 -7.03 -4.75
N ALA A 52 0.67 -6.46 -4.78
CA ALA A 52 -0.43 -6.89 -3.92
C ALA A 52 -0.84 -8.35 -4.19
N ASP A 53 -0.91 -8.77 -5.46
CA ASP A 53 -1.15 -10.17 -5.81
C ASP A 53 -0.02 -11.10 -5.34
N THR A 54 1.22 -10.65 -5.44
CA THR A 54 2.39 -11.41 -4.94
C THR A 54 2.31 -11.60 -3.43
N ILE A 55 1.97 -10.55 -2.68
CA ILE A 55 1.76 -10.64 -1.23
C ILE A 55 0.65 -11.64 -0.90
N ALA A 56 -0.49 -11.55 -1.60
CA ALA A 56 -1.62 -12.46 -1.36
C ALA A 56 -1.23 -13.93 -1.62
N ALA A 57 -0.42 -14.20 -2.65
CA ALA A 57 0.10 -15.55 -2.91
C ALA A 57 1.04 -16.03 -1.81
N LEU A 58 1.98 -15.19 -1.36
CA LEU A 58 2.90 -15.50 -0.27
C LEU A 58 2.18 -15.75 1.06
N GLU A 59 1.17 -14.95 1.38
CA GLU A 59 0.36 -15.11 2.59
C GLU A 59 -0.48 -16.38 2.55
N ALA A 60 -1.07 -16.71 1.40
CA ALA A 60 -1.82 -17.95 1.21
C ALA A 60 -0.92 -19.18 1.38
N GLU A 61 0.30 -19.15 0.84
CA GLU A 61 1.27 -20.23 1.02
C GLU A 61 1.73 -20.32 2.48
N ALA A 62 2.10 -19.18 3.09
CA ALA A 62 2.55 -19.10 4.48
C ALA A 62 1.49 -19.60 5.48
N ALA A 63 0.20 -19.43 5.18
CA ALA A 63 -0.90 -19.92 6.02
C ALA A 63 -0.92 -21.46 6.16
N THR A 64 -0.32 -22.18 5.21
CA THR A 64 -0.30 -23.66 5.19
C THR A 64 1.03 -24.26 5.65
N GLN A 65 2.08 -23.44 5.77
CA GLN A 65 3.43 -23.88 6.09
C GLN A 65 3.82 -23.56 7.53
N SER A 66 4.85 -24.25 8.04
CA SER A 66 5.47 -23.88 9.30
C SER A 66 6.18 -22.53 9.17
N LEU A 67 6.08 -21.70 10.21
CA LEU A 67 6.82 -20.43 10.32
C LEU A 67 8.34 -20.65 10.46
N THR A 68 8.77 -21.89 10.69
CA THR A 68 10.17 -22.28 10.74
C THR A 68 10.51 -23.33 9.68
N ALA A 69 11.64 -23.14 9.01
CA ALA A 69 12.24 -24.09 8.09
C ALA A 69 13.49 -24.73 8.70
N LYS A 70 13.91 -25.88 8.16
CA LYS A 70 15.17 -26.52 8.54
C LYS A 70 16.33 -25.79 7.88
N GLY A 71 17.21 -25.20 8.70
CA GLY A 71 18.44 -24.58 8.26
C GLY A 71 19.47 -25.61 7.77
N SER A 72 20.48 -25.13 7.05
CA SER A 72 21.54 -25.99 6.45
C SER A 72 22.30 -26.84 7.49
N MET A 73 22.44 -26.35 8.73
CA MET A 73 23.07 -27.09 9.84
C MET A 73 22.04 -27.83 10.73
N GLY A 74 20.79 -27.96 10.28
CA GLY A 74 19.73 -28.66 11.00
C GLY A 74 19.00 -27.84 12.06
N GLN A 75 19.38 -26.58 12.29
CA GLN A 75 18.70 -25.67 13.22
C GLN A 75 17.36 -25.17 12.65
N ALA A 76 16.39 -24.86 13.51
CA ALA A 76 15.16 -24.18 13.09
C ALA A 76 15.47 -22.71 12.76
N VAL A 77 15.19 -22.29 11.53
CA VAL A 77 15.30 -20.90 11.07
C VAL A 77 13.94 -20.37 10.65
N ILE A 78 13.76 -19.05 10.62
CA ILE A 78 12.53 -18.44 10.09
C ILE A 78 12.34 -18.90 8.63
N ASN A 79 11.11 -19.29 8.29
CA ASN A 79 10.77 -19.66 6.92
C ASN A 79 11.04 -18.46 5.98
N PRO A 80 11.82 -18.63 4.89
CA PRO A 80 12.12 -17.57 3.93
C PRO A 80 10.90 -16.81 3.41
N LEU A 81 9.73 -17.46 3.30
CA LEU A 81 8.48 -16.82 2.91
C LEU A 81 8.10 -15.65 3.81
N VAL A 82 8.39 -15.73 5.11
CA VAL A 82 8.12 -14.65 6.07
C VAL A 82 8.95 -13.41 5.76
N ALA A 83 10.21 -13.60 5.39
CA ALA A 83 11.11 -12.51 5.02
C ALA A 83 10.69 -11.88 3.69
N GLU A 84 10.32 -12.70 2.71
CA GLU A 84 9.85 -12.24 1.41
C GLU A 84 8.52 -11.46 1.52
N ALA A 85 7.54 -11.96 2.28
CA ALA A 85 6.28 -11.27 2.51
C ALA A 85 6.49 -9.87 3.14
N ARG A 86 7.42 -9.74 4.10
CA ARG A 86 7.81 -8.43 4.66
C ARG A 86 8.44 -7.51 3.62
N ALA A 87 9.31 -8.04 2.77
CA ALA A 87 9.98 -7.27 1.72
C ALA A 87 8.96 -6.73 0.71
N GLN A 88 8.04 -7.58 0.24
CA GLN A 88 6.96 -7.20 -0.67
C GLN A 88 6.00 -6.20 -0.04
N THR A 89 5.62 -6.38 1.23
CA THR A 89 4.80 -5.40 1.97
C THR A 89 5.48 -4.03 2.05
N SER A 90 6.78 -4.01 2.33
CA SER A 90 7.57 -2.78 2.37
C SER A 90 7.73 -2.12 0.99
N LEU A 91 7.73 -2.92 -0.09
CA LEU A 91 7.73 -2.42 -1.45
C LEU A 91 6.38 -1.82 -1.82
N LEU A 92 5.28 -2.48 -1.47
CA LEU A 92 3.92 -1.98 -1.70
C LEU A 92 3.71 -0.62 -1.02
N ASP A 93 4.09 -0.49 0.26
CA ASP A 93 4.02 0.79 0.99
C ASP A 93 4.79 1.91 0.26
N ARG A 94 5.99 1.61 -0.24
CA ARG A 94 6.79 2.59 -1.01
C ARG A 94 6.13 2.98 -2.33
N LEU A 95 5.56 2.01 -3.06
CA LEU A 95 4.84 2.28 -4.31
C LEU A 95 3.60 3.14 -4.06
N LEU A 96 2.81 2.81 -3.06
CA LEU A 96 1.62 3.59 -2.68
C LEU A 96 1.98 5.02 -2.27
N LYS A 97 3.04 5.21 -1.49
CA LYS A 97 3.56 6.56 -1.17
C LYS A 97 4.02 7.32 -2.40
N SER A 98 4.65 6.64 -3.36
CA SER A 98 5.12 7.27 -4.60
C SER A 98 4.00 7.74 -5.53
N LEU A 99 2.77 7.25 -5.37
CA LEU A 99 1.60 7.79 -6.06
C LEU A 99 1.29 9.24 -5.61
N GLY A 100 1.71 9.63 -4.40
CA GLY A 100 1.49 10.99 -3.89
C GLY A 100 0.02 11.38 -3.91
N LEU A 101 -0.87 10.45 -3.56
CA LEU A 101 -2.32 10.69 -3.56
C LEU A 101 -2.66 11.76 -2.50
N PRO A 102 -3.61 12.65 -2.80
CA PRO A 102 -4.02 13.67 -1.85
C PRO A 102 -4.68 13.01 -0.63
N GLU A 103 -4.40 13.57 0.54
CA GLU A 103 -5.04 13.17 1.79
C GLU A 103 -6.52 13.58 1.76
N SER A 104 -7.38 12.81 2.42
CA SER A 104 -8.76 13.25 2.61
C SER A 104 -8.80 14.48 3.54
N ASP A 105 -9.88 15.25 3.46
CA ASP A 105 -10.09 16.39 4.37
C ASP A 105 -10.09 15.95 5.85
N GLU A 106 -10.66 14.76 6.12
CA GLU A 106 -10.69 14.15 7.44
C GLU A 106 -9.27 13.78 7.94
N GLU A 107 -8.44 13.18 7.09
CA GLU A 107 -7.06 12.84 7.41
C GLU A 107 -6.22 14.09 7.66
N SER A 108 -6.40 15.11 6.82
CA SER A 108 -5.73 16.40 6.92
C SER A 108 -6.06 17.08 8.25
N ALA A 109 -7.35 17.10 8.64
CA ALA A 109 -7.83 17.65 9.90
C ALA A 109 -7.26 16.89 11.11
N ALA A 110 -7.28 15.56 11.08
CA ALA A 110 -6.74 14.73 12.16
C ALA A 110 -5.24 14.96 12.39
N LYS A 111 -4.44 15.08 11.31
CA LYS A 111 -3.01 15.39 11.39
C LYS A 111 -2.75 16.80 11.90
N ALA A 112 -3.57 17.78 11.52
CA ALA A 112 -3.48 19.14 12.04
C ALA A 112 -3.72 19.16 13.56
N GLU A 113 -4.75 18.47 14.04
CA GLU A 113 -5.05 18.35 15.47
C GLU A 113 -3.92 17.66 16.24
N GLN A 114 -3.37 16.56 15.70
CA GLN A 114 -2.24 15.87 16.30
C GLN A 114 -1.01 16.78 16.44
N ARG A 115 -0.66 17.54 15.39
CA ARG A 115 0.43 18.53 15.44
C ARG A 115 0.18 19.61 16.49
N GLN A 116 -1.05 20.11 16.59
CA GLN A 116 -1.41 21.07 17.63
C GLN A 116 -1.27 20.49 19.04
N ARG A 117 -1.74 19.25 19.27
CA ARG A 117 -1.58 18.57 20.58
C ARG A 117 -0.12 18.40 20.96
N GLN A 118 0.74 18.01 20.02
CA GLN A 118 2.18 17.91 20.23
C GLN A 118 2.83 19.25 20.55
N ALA A 119 2.46 20.32 19.83
CA ALA A 119 2.97 21.67 20.08
C ALA A 119 2.55 22.20 21.46
N ARG A 120 1.30 22.00 21.86
CA ARG A 120 0.79 22.36 23.19
C ARG A 120 1.53 21.61 24.30
N LYS A 121 1.75 20.29 24.12
CA LYS A 121 2.51 19.46 25.07
C LYS A 121 3.95 19.95 25.20
N ALA A 122 4.62 20.23 24.09
CA ALA A 122 5.99 20.76 24.08
C ALA A 122 6.07 22.14 24.76
N ALA A 123 5.10 23.02 24.51
CA ALA A 123 5.01 24.32 25.18
C ALA A 123 4.78 24.18 26.69
N GLN A 124 3.89 23.28 27.13
CA GLN A 124 3.67 22.98 28.55
C GLN A 124 4.94 22.40 29.21
N THR A 125 5.66 21.49 28.56
CA THR A 125 6.95 21.02 29.09
C THR A 125 7.96 22.16 29.19
N ARG A 126 8.00 23.07 28.22
CA ARG A 126 8.98 24.16 28.18
C ARG A 126 8.67 25.29 29.18
N TRP A 127 7.39 25.59 29.40
CA TRP A 127 6.97 26.75 30.20
C TRP A 127 6.31 26.41 31.53
N GLY A 128 5.83 25.17 31.71
CA GLY A 128 5.20 24.70 32.94
C GLY A 128 6.17 24.17 34.00
N ASN A 129 7.47 24.12 33.70
CA ASN A 129 8.52 23.69 34.63
C ASN A 129 9.24 24.89 35.29
N ARG A 130 8.55 26.02 35.49
CA ARG A 130 9.07 27.23 36.13
C ARG A 130 8.28 27.56 37.39
#